data_AF-A0A819I932-F1
#
_entry.id   AF-A0A819I932-F1
#
_cell.length_a   1.000
_cell.length_b   1.000
_cell.length_c   1.000
_cell.angle_alpha   90.00
_cell.angle_beta   90.00
_cell.angle_gamma   90.00
#
_symmetry.space_group_name_H-M   'P 1'
#
loop_
_entity.id
_entity.type
_entity.pdbx_description
1 polymer ?
#
loop_
_entity_poly.entity_id
_entity_poly.type
_entity_poly.pdbx_seq_one_letter_code
_entity_poly.pdbx_strand_id
1 'polypeptide(L)'
;PPQTKYYVNFTYDTSDAVYLSYLRSNLNWKTRYQLNLFENAKPATLIAMADIRNDGQSKVDIESAEILSGDINLKVRPKPNYTPILFQGSHNSFPNSFIGIGNSLFKKSVGQGEEISDLYVFSITEPISIDAKTNYLLPMFHPQVTVEQYASISTHFNGAGNVSGKAERTFCLSSDRSLSRGDCIIRESDRLVGQTYLPDIAAKHKHEFSVGKDADIV
;
A
#
# COMPACT_ATOMS: atom_id res chain seq x y z
N PRO A 1 21.77 13.20 -25.60
CA PRO A 1 21.10 14.52 -25.77
C PRO A 1 21.00 15.27 -24.43
N PRO A 2 21.34 16.56 -24.36
CA PRO A 2 21.17 17.35 -23.14
C PRO A 2 19.68 17.47 -22.80
N GLN A 3 19.30 17.17 -21.55
CA GLN A 3 17.92 17.24 -21.09
C GLN A 3 17.44 18.70 -21.09
N THR A 4 16.35 18.98 -21.79
CA THR A 4 15.67 20.27 -21.76
C THR A 4 15.15 20.52 -20.35
N LYS A 5 15.76 21.46 -19.63
CA LYS A 5 15.22 21.95 -18.35
C LYS A 5 14.14 22.99 -18.64
N TYR A 6 12.94 22.75 -18.14
CA TYR A 6 11.86 23.73 -18.18
C TYR A 6 11.93 24.56 -16.92
N TYR A 7 12.05 25.87 -17.08
CA TYR A 7 12.01 26.84 -15.98
C TYR A 7 10.67 27.55 -16.02
N VAL A 8 10.00 27.63 -14.86
CA VAL A 8 8.81 28.45 -14.69
C VAL A 8 9.15 29.51 -13.66
N ASN A 9 9.24 30.75 -14.11
CA ASN A 9 9.52 31.89 -13.25
C ASN A 9 8.20 32.53 -12.83
N PHE A 10 7.98 32.64 -11.52
CA PHE A 10 6.86 33.36 -10.95
C PHE A 10 7.37 34.63 -10.30
N THR A 11 6.72 35.75 -10.57
CA THR A 11 6.96 37.03 -9.88
C THR A 11 5.66 37.42 -9.23
N TYR A 12 5.70 37.74 -7.94
CA TYR A 12 4.54 38.21 -7.18
C TYR A 12 4.96 39.38 -6.29
N ASP A 13 4.05 40.31 -6.05
CA ASP A 13 4.22 41.44 -5.15
C ASP A 13 3.07 41.42 -4.15
N THR A 14 3.31 40.83 -2.97
CA THR A 14 2.33 40.77 -1.88
C THR A 14 3.04 40.67 -0.53
N SER A 15 2.39 41.19 0.52
CA SER A 15 2.76 40.99 1.92
C SER A 15 2.32 39.63 2.48
N ASP A 16 1.49 38.90 1.73
CA ASP A 16 0.84 37.68 2.19
C ASP A 16 1.62 36.41 1.81
N ALA A 17 1.25 35.30 2.45
CA ALA A 17 1.79 33.98 2.10
C ALA A 17 1.34 33.55 0.69
N VAL A 18 2.29 33.19 -0.16
CA VAL A 18 2.04 32.69 -1.52
C VAL A 18 2.23 31.18 -1.56
N TYR A 19 1.21 30.47 -2.06
CA TYR A 19 1.22 29.03 -2.23
C TYR A 19 1.30 28.67 -3.72
N LEU A 20 2.29 27.85 -4.09
CA LEU A 20 2.42 27.32 -5.44
C LEU A 20 2.05 25.83 -5.45
N SER A 21 1.04 25.47 -6.24
CA SER A 21 0.63 24.07 -6.45
C SER A 21 0.84 23.67 -7.91
N TYR A 22 1.43 22.51 -8.14
CA TYR A 22 1.65 21.96 -9.48
C TYR A 22 1.54 20.44 -9.46
N LEU A 23 1.23 19.85 -10.62
CA LEU A 23 1.13 18.40 -10.78
C LEU A 23 2.45 17.83 -11.29
N ARG A 24 2.90 16.73 -10.65
CA ARG A 24 4.01 15.90 -11.13
C ARG A 24 3.50 14.49 -11.38
N SER A 25 3.80 13.95 -12.56
CA SER A 25 3.43 12.58 -12.94
C SER A 25 4.59 11.58 -12.75
N ASN A 26 5.76 12.05 -12.32
CA ASN A 26 6.93 11.20 -12.11
C ASN A 26 6.94 10.50 -10.74
N LEU A 27 5.99 10.81 -9.87
CA LEU A 27 5.77 10.10 -8.61
C LEU A 27 4.50 9.27 -8.75
N ASN A 28 4.63 7.97 -8.57
CA ASN A 28 3.50 7.06 -8.43
C ASN A 28 3.68 6.23 -7.17
N TRP A 29 2.59 5.74 -6.63
CA TRP A 29 2.65 4.88 -5.46
C TRP A 29 1.60 3.78 -5.56
N LYS A 30 1.85 2.67 -4.88
CA LYS A 30 0.88 1.58 -4.72
C LYS A 30 1.03 0.94 -3.34
N THR A 31 -0.02 0.29 -2.86
CA THR A 31 0.07 -0.50 -1.64
C THR A 31 0.79 -1.82 -1.93
N ARG A 32 1.75 -2.16 -1.07
CA ARG A 32 2.39 -3.47 -1.01
C ARG A 32 2.20 -4.06 0.38
N TYR A 33 1.90 -5.35 0.42
CA TYR A 33 1.71 -6.12 1.64
C TYR A 33 2.82 -7.14 1.82
N GLN A 34 3.16 -7.41 3.08
CA GLN A 34 3.93 -8.57 3.48
C GLN A 34 3.12 -9.34 4.51
N LEU A 35 2.66 -10.54 4.16
CA LEU A 35 2.01 -11.48 5.05
C LEU A 35 3.05 -12.44 5.61
N ASN A 36 3.32 -12.36 6.91
CA ASN A 36 4.17 -13.31 7.62
C ASN A 36 3.30 -14.34 8.33
N LEU A 37 3.43 -15.58 7.88
CA LEU A 37 2.92 -16.78 8.50
C LEU A 37 4.02 -17.32 9.42
N PHE A 38 3.69 -17.61 10.66
CA PHE A 38 4.65 -18.12 11.62
C PHE A 38 4.28 -19.54 12.01
N GLU A 39 5.27 -20.44 11.98
CA GLU A 39 5.18 -21.72 12.66
C GLU A 39 5.30 -21.47 14.18
N ASN A 40 4.59 -22.26 15.00
CA ASN A 40 4.65 -22.25 16.48
C ASN A 40 3.86 -21.13 17.20
N ALA A 41 2.54 -21.10 16.97
CA ALA A 41 1.54 -20.37 17.79
C ALA A 41 1.64 -18.83 17.83
N LYS A 42 2.49 -18.21 17.01
CA LYS A 42 2.43 -16.75 16.80
C LYS A 42 1.32 -16.43 15.80
N PRO A 43 0.51 -15.37 16.04
CA PRO A 43 -0.49 -14.95 15.07
C PRO A 43 0.20 -14.46 13.79
N ALA A 44 -0.44 -14.71 12.65
CA ALA A 44 0.01 -14.16 11.38
C ALA A 44 0.05 -12.63 11.46
N THR A 45 1.03 -12.01 10.81
CA THR A 45 1.13 -10.54 10.74
C THR A 45 1.07 -10.08 9.30
N LEU A 46 0.30 -9.02 9.05
CA LEU A 46 0.24 -8.35 7.76
C LEU A 46 0.84 -6.95 7.92
N ILE A 47 1.85 -6.65 7.12
CA ILE A 47 2.51 -5.33 7.10
C ILE A 47 2.08 -4.63 5.81
N ALA A 48 1.42 -3.47 5.92
CA ALA A 48 1.10 -2.63 4.78
C ALA A 48 2.19 -1.58 4.57
N MET A 49 2.62 -1.40 3.33
CA MET A 49 3.65 -0.44 2.92
C MET A 49 3.18 0.35 1.70
N ALA A 50 3.55 1.63 1.65
CA ALA A 50 3.48 2.42 0.44
C ALA A 50 4.76 2.18 -0.37
N ASP A 51 4.62 1.63 -1.57
CA ASP A 51 5.69 1.50 -2.57
C ASP A 51 5.66 2.74 -3.46
N ILE A 52 6.47 3.74 -3.11
CA ILE A 52 6.53 5.03 -3.80
C ILE A 52 7.67 4.99 -4.82
N ARG A 53 7.34 5.19 -6.09
CA ARG A 53 8.28 5.16 -7.20
C ARG A 53 8.53 6.56 -7.74
N ASN A 54 9.79 6.92 -7.88
CA ASN A 54 10.23 8.13 -8.56
C ASN A 54 10.78 7.79 -9.96
N ASP A 55 9.92 7.91 -10.97
CA ASP A 55 10.29 7.79 -12.39
C ASP A 55 10.97 9.04 -12.94
N GLY A 56 11.23 10.04 -12.10
CA GLY A 56 11.93 11.26 -12.45
C GLY A 56 13.41 11.03 -12.75
N GLN A 57 14.05 12.08 -13.24
CA GLN A 57 15.51 12.13 -13.48
C GLN A 57 16.26 12.80 -12.32
N SER A 58 15.52 13.36 -11.37
CA SER A 58 16.05 14.03 -10.19
C SER A 58 15.46 13.42 -8.93
N LYS A 59 16.25 13.52 -7.86
CA LYS A 59 15.83 13.29 -6.49
C LYS A 59 14.62 14.18 -6.13
N VAL A 60 13.74 13.67 -5.29
CA VAL A 60 12.62 14.44 -4.70
C VAL A 60 12.75 14.41 -3.19
N ASP A 61 12.82 15.58 -2.58
CA ASP A 61 12.74 15.77 -1.13
C ASP A 61 11.31 16.19 -0.77
N ILE A 62 10.72 15.50 0.21
CA ILE A 62 9.35 15.68 0.67
C ILE A 62 9.44 15.99 2.16
N GLU A 63 9.09 17.20 2.57
CA GLU A 63 9.06 17.58 4.00
C GLU A 63 7.86 16.96 4.71
N SER A 64 6.70 17.04 4.07
CA SER A 64 5.46 16.38 4.47
C SER A 64 4.61 16.07 3.23
N ALA A 65 3.75 15.07 3.32
CA ALA A 65 2.82 14.72 2.25
C ALA A 65 1.60 13.97 2.78
N GLU A 66 0.55 13.93 1.97
CA GLU A 66 -0.58 13.02 2.14
C GLU A 66 -0.63 12.05 0.97
N ILE A 67 -0.80 10.76 1.28
CA ILE A 67 -0.97 9.68 0.32
C ILE A 67 -2.46 9.33 0.32
N LEU A 68 -3.09 9.41 -0.84
CA LEU A 68 -4.52 9.15 -1.00
C LEU A 68 -4.74 7.82 -1.74
N SER A 69 -5.54 6.92 -1.16
CA SER A 69 -5.94 5.62 -1.74
C SER A 69 -7.47 5.47 -1.77
N GLY A 70 -7.98 4.55 -2.58
CA GLY A 70 -9.42 4.29 -2.73
C GLY A 70 -9.94 4.55 -4.14
N ASP A 71 -11.26 4.60 -4.30
CA ASP A 71 -11.90 4.91 -5.59
C ASP A 71 -11.90 6.43 -5.85
N ILE A 72 -10.75 6.94 -6.27
CA ILE A 72 -10.57 8.36 -6.54
C ILE A 72 -10.96 8.67 -7.99
N ASN A 73 -12.24 9.00 -8.20
CA ASN A 73 -12.71 9.53 -9.46
C ASN A 73 -12.44 11.05 -9.57
N LEU A 74 -11.19 11.41 -9.92
CA LEU A 74 -10.87 12.79 -10.31
C LEU A 74 -11.52 13.11 -11.66
N LYS A 75 -12.78 13.52 -11.64
CA LYS A 75 -13.42 14.13 -12.81
C LYS A 75 -12.77 15.49 -13.05
N VAL A 76 -11.66 15.51 -13.79
CA VAL A 76 -11.08 16.73 -14.36
C VAL A 76 -12.07 17.29 -15.36
N ARG A 77 -13.04 18.07 -14.89
CA ARG A 77 -13.82 18.91 -15.79
C ARG A 77 -12.88 20.01 -16.27
N PRO A 78 -12.68 20.21 -17.58
CA PRO A 78 -12.01 21.40 -18.08
C PRO A 78 -12.91 22.60 -17.78
N LYS A 79 -12.80 23.18 -16.59
CA LYS A 79 -13.30 24.51 -16.27
C LYS A 79 -12.08 25.43 -16.19
N PRO A 80 -12.11 26.62 -16.83
CA PRO A 80 -10.97 27.52 -16.91
C PRO A 80 -10.58 28.19 -15.57
N ASN A 81 -11.28 27.91 -14.47
CA ASN A 81 -11.01 28.52 -13.17
C ASN A 81 -10.63 27.41 -12.17
N TYR A 82 -9.34 27.10 -12.10
CA TYR A 82 -8.77 26.27 -11.06
C TYR A 82 -8.77 27.06 -9.74
N THR A 83 -9.70 26.76 -8.84
CA THR A 83 -9.49 26.94 -7.40
C THR A 83 -8.90 25.63 -6.87
N PRO A 84 -7.68 25.63 -6.31
CA PRO A 84 -7.14 24.42 -5.70
C PRO A 84 -8.10 23.94 -4.60
N ILE A 85 -8.50 22.67 -4.67
CA ILE A 85 -9.18 22.02 -3.56
C ILE A 85 -8.11 21.83 -2.48
N LEU A 86 -8.06 22.75 -1.52
CA LEU A 86 -7.38 22.51 -0.26
C LEU A 86 -8.20 21.43 0.45
N PHE A 87 -7.75 20.18 0.37
CA PHE A 87 -8.13 19.20 1.38
C PHE A 87 -7.50 19.69 2.68
N GLN A 88 -8.29 20.37 3.50
CA GLN A 88 -7.91 20.72 4.85
C GLN A 88 -8.05 19.44 5.68
N GLY A 89 -7.08 18.52 5.52
CA GLY A 89 -6.84 17.47 6.49
C GLY A 89 -6.65 18.16 7.83
N SER A 90 -7.54 17.87 8.77
CA SER A 90 -7.43 18.39 10.13
C SER A 90 -6.05 17.99 10.67
N HIS A 91 -5.16 18.96 10.86
CA HIS A 91 -3.90 18.79 11.60
C HIS A 91 -4.22 18.57 13.09
N ASN A 92 -5.01 17.55 13.42
CA ASN A 92 -5.09 17.03 14.77
C ASN A 92 -3.87 16.13 14.95
N SER A 93 -2.81 16.75 15.47
CA SER A 93 -1.64 16.07 16.00
C SER A 93 -2.09 15.08 17.08
N PHE A 94 -2.17 13.80 16.76
CA PHE A 94 -2.41 12.76 17.75
C PHE A 94 -1.08 12.40 18.45
N PRO A 95 -1.07 12.25 19.78
CA PRO A 95 0.11 11.82 20.51
C PRO A 95 0.42 10.35 20.17
N ASN A 96 1.56 10.14 19.51
CA ASN A 96 2.11 8.81 19.27
C ASN A 96 2.58 8.21 20.61
N SER A 97 1.75 7.37 21.22
CA SER A 97 2.19 6.50 22.30
C SER A 97 1.65 5.08 22.12
N PHE A 98 2.38 4.29 21.33
CA PHE A 98 2.41 2.84 21.49
C PHE A 98 3.86 2.42 21.75
N ILE A 99 4.12 2.03 23.00
CA ILE A 99 5.33 1.35 23.47
C ILE A 99 5.13 -0.14 23.19
N GLY A 100 6.04 -0.80 22.46
CA GLY A 100 6.03 -2.27 22.41
C GLY A 100 6.82 -2.98 21.29
N ILE A 101 8.14 -3.12 21.50
CA ILE A 101 9.00 -4.28 21.15
C ILE A 101 9.32 -4.57 19.65
N GLY A 102 10.48 -4.07 19.19
CA GLY A 102 11.59 -4.93 18.73
C GLY A 102 11.66 -5.39 17.26
N ASN A 103 12.01 -4.49 16.33
CA ASN A 103 13.16 -4.57 15.40
C ASN A 103 13.00 -3.54 14.28
N SER A 104 13.60 -2.37 14.49
CA SER A 104 13.56 -1.22 13.59
C SER A 104 14.52 -1.41 12.41
N LEU A 105 13.96 -1.63 11.21
CA LEU A 105 14.63 -1.32 9.94
C LEU A 105 14.01 -0.09 9.25
N PHE A 106 12.94 0.47 9.79
CA PHE A 106 12.26 1.63 9.23
C PHE A 106 12.09 2.71 10.29
N LYS A 107 12.92 3.76 10.19
CA LYS A 107 12.92 4.91 11.11
C LYS A 107 11.77 5.90 10.84
N LYS A 108 11.06 5.75 9.72
CA LYS A 108 10.00 6.65 9.23
C LYS A 108 8.74 5.86 8.93
N SER A 109 7.57 6.34 9.37
CA SER A 109 6.26 5.68 9.19
C SER A 109 5.20 6.67 8.71
N VAL A 110 4.19 6.19 7.98
CA VAL A 110 2.99 6.98 7.66
C VAL A 110 2.00 6.93 8.82
N GLY A 111 1.38 8.06 9.17
CA GLY A 111 0.32 8.14 10.18
C GLY A 111 -0.93 7.34 9.80
N GLN A 112 -1.73 6.98 10.82
CA GLN A 112 -3.01 6.29 10.63
C GLN A 112 -3.95 7.15 9.79
N GLY A 113 -4.51 6.56 8.72
CA GLY A 113 -5.36 7.31 7.81
C GLY A 113 -6.81 7.43 8.24
N GLU A 114 -7.43 8.56 7.88
CA GLU A 114 -8.88 8.77 7.98
C GLU A 114 -9.57 8.17 6.75
N GLU A 115 -10.72 7.54 6.95
CA GLU A 115 -11.60 7.05 5.89
C GLU A 115 -12.71 8.09 5.65
N ILE A 116 -12.72 8.71 4.47
CA ILE A 116 -13.75 9.68 4.06
C ILE A 116 -14.41 9.15 2.79
N SER A 117 -15.56 8.49 2.92
CA SER A 117 -16.31 7.94 1.76
C SER A 117 -15.44 7.04 0.86
N ASP A 118 -14.85 5.98 1.43
CA ASP A 118 -13.97 5.01 0.75
C ASP A 118 -12.62 5.59 0.24
N LEU A 119 -12.28 6.82 0.64
CA LEU A 119 -10.95 7.41 0.48
C LEU A 119 -10.14 7.22 1.75
N TYR A 120 -8.94 6.66 1.62
CA TYR A 120 -7.96 6.55 2.70
C TYR A 120 -6.88 7.63 2.55
N VAL A 121 -6.67 8.43 3.59
CA VAL A 121 -5.67 9.51 3.60
C VAL A 121 -4.55 9.19 4.57
N PHE A 122 -3.31 9.02 4.13
CA PHE A 122 -2.18 8.69 5.00
C PHE A 122 -1.14 9.82 5.03
N SER A 123 -0.81 10.35 6.20
CA SER A 123 0.12 11.48 6.33
C SER A 123 1.57 11.04 6.54
N ILE A 124 2.47 11.53 5.69
CA ILE A 124 3.92 11.49 5.88
C ILE A 124 4.31 12.77 6.63
N THR A 125 4.61 12.65 7.92
CA THR A 125 4.95 13.78 8.79
C THR A 125 6.46 13.98 8.97
N GLU A 126 7.25 12.97 8.61
CA GLU A 126 8.71 13.04 8.66
C GLU A 126 9.30 13.25 7.27
N PRO A 127 10.31 14.12 7.13
CA PRO A 127 10.92 14.37 5.84
C PRO A 127 11.47 13.10 5.19
N ILE A 128 11.08 12.80 3.96
CA ILE A 128 11.61 11.67 3.17
C ILE A 128 12.28 12.18 1.89
N SER A 129 13.10 11.31 1.32
CA SER A 129 13.97 11.65 0.23
C SER A 129 14.05 10.47 -0.72
N ILE A 130 13.62 10.67 -1.96
CA ILE A 130 13.44 9.60 -2.96
C ILE A 130 14.33 9.89 -4.15
N ASP A 131 15.36 9.07 -4.32
CA ASP A 131 16.31 9.22 -5.41
C ASP A 131 15.66 8.97 -6.79
N ALA A 132 16.27 9.52 -7.83
CA ALA A 132 15.81 9.33 -9.19
C ALA A 132 15.84 7.85 -9.59
N LYS A 133 14.80 7.36 -10.28
CA LYS A 133 14.69 5.98 -10.76
C LYS A 133 14.74 4.93 -9.64
N THR A 134 14.24 5.27 -8.46
CA THR A 134 14.16 4.36 -7.31
C THR A 134 12.74 4.13 -6.84
N ASN A 135 12.57 3.06 -6.07
CA ASN A 135 11.37 2.76 -5.28
C ASN A 135 11.73 2.94 -3.80
N TYR A 136 10.83 3.57 -3.05
CA TYR A 136 10.95 3.78 -1.62
C TYR A 136 9.77 3.10 -0.92
N LEU A 137 10.07 2.15 -0.04
CA LEU A 137 9.08 1.45 0.77
C LEU A 137 8.90 2.16 2.11
N LEU A 138 7.69 2.66 2.35
CA LEU A 138 7.36 3.36 3.58
C LEU A 138 6.29 2.56 4.34
N PRO A 139 6.57 2.06 5.56
CA PRO A 139 5.57 1.39 6.38
C PRO A 139 4.38 2.30 6.68
N MET A 140 3.17 1.76 6.52
CA MET A 140 1.93 2.49 6.76
C MET A 140 1.31 2.02 8.09
N PHE A 141 0.42 1.03 8.03
CA PHE A 141 -0.32 0.49 9.16
C PHE A 141 -0.12 -1.02 9.29
N HIS A 142 -0.35 -1.54 10.49
CA HIS A 142 -0.29 -2.96 10.81
C HIS A 142 -1.69 -3.46 11.14
N PRO A 143 -2.47 -3.89 10.11
CA PRO A 143 -3.80 -4.44 10.35
C PRO A 143 -3.69 -5.71 11.22
N GLN A 144 -4.64 -5.87 12.13
CA GLN A 144 -4.82 -7.14 12.82
C GLN A 144 -5.51 -8.09 11.85
N VAL A 145 -4.93 -9.27 11.67
CA VAL A 145 -5.42 -10.24 10.69
C VAL A 145 -5.63 -11.61 11.30
N THR A 146 -6.66 -12.29 10.82
CA THR A 146 -6.86 -13.71 11.04
C THR A 146 -6.62 -14.42 9.72
N VAL A 147 -5.76 -15.43 9.75
CA VAL A 147 -5.46 -16.27 8.59
C VAL A 147 -5.78 -17.71 8.93
N GLU A 148 -6.69 -18.31 8.14
CA GLU A 148 -7.02 -19.72 8.19
C GLU A 148 -6.33 -20.41 7.00
N GLN A 149 -5.58 -21.48 7.24
CA GLN A 149 -4.96 -22.30 6.20
C GLN A 149 -5.76 -23.58 6.00
N TYR A 150 -5.99 -23.97 4.74
CA TYR A 150 -6.59 -25.25 4.40
C TYR A 150 -6.07 -25.78 3.06
N ALA A 151 -6.10 -27.11 2.92
CA ALA A 151 -5.82 -27.79 1.68
C ALA A 151 -7.04 -27.73 0.76
N SER A 152 -6.83 -27.43 -0.52
CA SER A 152 -7.87 -27.51 -1.54
C SER A 152 -7.46 -28.45 -2.67
N ILE A 153 -8.38 -29.30 -3.13
CA ILE A 153 -8.19 -30.12 -4.33
C ILE A 153 -9.27 -29.70 -5.31
N SER A 154 -8.88 -29.04 -6.39
CA SER A 154 -9.77 -28.76 -7.51
C SER A 154 -9.63 -29.86 -8.57
N THR A 155 -10.76 -30.41 -8.99
CA THR A 155 -10.83 -31.42 -10.05
C THR A 155 -12.00 -31.12 -10.98
N HIS A 156 -11.89 -31.51 -12.24
CA HIS A 156 -12.96 -31.38 -13.22
C HIS A 156 -13.54 -32.74 -13.52
N PHE A 157 -14.86 -32.81 -13.66
CA PHE A 157 -15.53 -34.05 -14.09
C PHE A 157 -15.30 -34.23 -15.59
N ASN A 158 -14.57 -35.28 -15.98
CA ASN A 158 -14.49 -35.73 -17.36
C ASN A 158 -15.11 -37.13 -17.48
N GLY A 159 -15.99 -37.33 -18.46
CA GLY A 159 -17.00 -38.41 -18.50
C GLY A 159 -16.50 -39.85 -18.72
N ALA A 160 -15.19 -40.11 -18.71
CA ALA A 160 -14.66 -41.48 -18.73
C ALA A 160 -13.15 -41.48 -18.41
N GLY A 161 -12.77 -41.50 -17.13
CA GLY A 161 -11.37 -41.70 -16.73
C GLY A 161 -11.08 -41.40 -15.26
N ASN A 162 -9.96 -41.92 -14.76
CA ASN A 162 -9.39 -41.49 -13.48
C ASN A 162 -8.93 -40.03 -13.60
N VAL A 163 -9.43 -39.16 -12.75
CA VAL A 163 -9.02 -37.75 -12.71
C VAL A 163 -8.09 -37.52 -11.53
N SER A 164 -6.89 -37.00 -11.78
CA SER A 164 -5.96 -36.58 -10.74
C SER A 164 -6.10 -35.07 -10.50
N GLY A 165 -6.50 -34.68 -9.29
CA GLY A 165 -6.42 -33.29 -8.81
C GLY A 165 -5.07 -33.03 -8.16
N LYS A 166 -4.57 -31.79 -8.20
CA LYS A 166 -3.37 -31.39 -7.45
C LYS A 166 -3.84 -30.68 -6.18
N ALA A 167 -3.24 -31.04 -5.05
CA ALA A 167 -3.48 -30.32 -3.81
C ALA A 167 -2.83 -28.93 -3.88
N GLU A 168 -3.58 -27.93 -3.43
CA GLU A 168 -3.14 -26.54 -3.33
C GLU A 168 -3.21 -26.08 -1.89
N ARG A 169 -2.26 -25.21 -1.52
CA ARG A 169 -2.27 -24.52 -0.23
C ARG A 169 -3.09 -23.25 -0.38
N THR A 170 -4.23 -23.22 0.29
CA THR A 170 -5.17 -22.11 0.25
C THR A 170 -5.23 -21.43 1.62
N PHE A 171 -5.39 -20.11 1.60
CA PHE A 171 -5.54 -19.29 2.78
C PHE A 171 -6.82 -18.47 2.69
N CYS A 172 -7.48 -18.30 3.83
CA CYS A 172 -8.54 -17.34 4.01
C CYS A 172 -8.08 -16.25 4.98
N LEU A 173 -7.90 -15.04 4.46
CA LEU A 173 -7.49 -13.85 5.20
C LEU A 173 -8.70 -13.01 5.58
N SER A 174 -8.71 -12.48 6.80
CA SER A 174 -9.61 -11.40 7.22
C SER A 174 -8.85 -10.37 8.03
N SER A 175 -9.32 -9.12 8.03
CA SER A 175 -8.68 -8.01 8.73
C SER A 175 -9.66 -7.23 9.60
N ASP A 176 -9.15 -6.61 10.67
CA ASP A 176 -9.89 -5.66 11.52
C ASP A 176 -10.35 -4.41 10.77
N ARG A 177 -9.75 -4.10 9.62
CA ARG A 177 -9.99 -2.90 8.82
C ARG A 177 -10.04 -3.21 7.33
N SER A 178 -10.48 -2.23 6.55
CA SER A 178 -10.42 -2.33 5.10
C SER A 178 -8.98 -2.33 4.59
N LEU A 179 -8.71 -3.16 3.59
CA LEU A 179 -7.43 -3.26 2.90
C LEU A 179 -7.60 -2.79 1.46
N SER A 180 -6.80 -1.82 1.05
CA SER A 180 -6.71 -1.42 -0.36
C SER A 180 -6.09 -2.53 -1.20
N ARG A 181 -6.40 -2.58 -2.49
CA ARG A 181 -5.76 -3.48 -3.44
C ARG A 181 -4.23 -3.34 -3.46
N GLY A 182 -3.50 -4.43 -3.60
CA GLY A 182 -2.04 -4.38 -3.64
C GLY A 182 -1.36 -5.74 -3.80
N ASP A 183 -0.08 -5.70 -4.18
CA ASP A 183 0.75 -6.90 -4.26
C ASP A 183 1.05 -7.41 -2.84
N CYS A 184 0.90 -8.70 -2.59
CA CYS A 184 1.18 -9.31 -1.28
C CYS A 184 2.25 -10.39 -1.41
N ILE A 185 3.36 -10.19 -0.71
CA ILE A 185 4.41 -11.18 -0.55
C ILE A 185 4.09 -12.02 0.68
N ILE A 186 4.19 -13.34 0.55
CA ILE A 186 3.84 -14.28 1.62
C ILE A 186 5.12 -14.97 2.10
N ARG A 187 5.35 -14.92 3.40
CA ARG A 187 6.50 -15.54 4.05
C ARG A 187 6.04 -16.55 5.09
N GLU A 188 6.75 -17.66 5.21
CA GLU A 188 6.56 -18.67 6.25
C GLU A 188 7.91 -18.91 6.93
N SER A 189 7.98 -18.71 8.26
CA SER A 189 9.24 -18.85 9.01
C SER A 189 10.42 -18.14 8.33
N ASP A 190 10.20 -16.87 7.93
CA ASP A 190 11.12 -16.00 7.18
C ASP A 190 11.50 -16.46 5.75
N ARG A 191 10.89 -17.51 5.22
CA ARG A 191 11.09 -17.95 3.83
C ARG A 191 10.02 -17.39 2.92
N LEU A 192 10.40 -16.92 1.73
CA LEU A 192 9.45 -16.53 0.70
C LEU A 192 8.75 -17.79 0.17
N VAL A 193 7.44 -17.90 0.38
CA VAL A 193 6.65 -19.06 -0.05
C VAL A 193 5.73 -18.76 -1.23
N GLY A 194 5.39 -17.48 -1.44
CA GLY A 194 4.53 -17.11 -2.54
C GLY A 194 4.31 -15.62 -2.68
N GLN A 195 3.55 -15.29 -3.70
CA GLN A 195 3.04 -13.94 -3.95
C GLN A 195 1.60 -14.06 -4.44
N THR A 196 0.78 -13.11 -4.04
CA THR A 196 -0.60 -12.98 -4.51
C THR A 196 -0.95 -11.51 -4.73
N TYR A 197 -2.09 -11.25 -5.33
CA TYR A 197 -2.66 -9.92 -5.44
C TYR A 197 -3.89 -9.84 -4.52
N LEU A 198 -3.87 -8.93 -3.56
CA LEU A 198 -5.03 -8.67 -2.72
C LEU A 198 -5.95 -7.67 -3.44
N PRO A 199 -7.25 -7.97 -3.57
CA PRO A 199 -8.23 -6.99 -4.02
C PRO A 199 -8.51 -5.97 -2.91
N ASP A 200 -9.40 -5.03 -3.18
CA ASP A 200 -10.00 -4.22 -2.11
C ASP A 200 -10.84 -5.16 -1.20
N ILE A 201 -10.48 -5.27 0.08
CA ILE A 201 -11.12 -6.15 1.07
C ILE A 201 -11.75 -5.27 2.16
N ALA A 202 -13.06 -5.35 2.32
CA ALA A 202 -13.75 -4.63 3.39
C ALA A 202 -13.39 -5.21 4.77
N ALA A 203 -13.46 -4.38 5.81
CA ALA A 203 -13.24 -4.82 7.18
C ALA A 203 -14.07 -6.08 7.52
N LYS A 204 -13.43 -7.03 8.21
CA LYS A 204 -13.97 -8.33 8.65
C LYS A 204 -14.44 -9.27 7.53
N HIS A 205 -14.31 -8.89 6.26
CA HIS A 205 -14.59 -9.79 5.16
C HIS A 205 -13.47 -10.80 4.98
N LYS A 206 -13.85 -12.01 4.59
CA LYS A 206 -12.94 -13.11 4.27
C LYS A 206 -12.54 -13.02 2.80
N HIS A 207 -11.24 -13.11 2.53
CA HIS A 207 -10.69 -13.21 1.18
C HIS A 207 -9.85 -14.48 1.07
N GLU A 208 -10.22 -15.32 0.11
CA GLU A 208 -9.56 -16.58 -0.19
C GLU A 208 -8.51 -16.39 -1.30
N PHE A 209 -7.31 -16.94 -1.10
CA PHE A 209 -6.27 -16.99 -2.13
C PHE A 209 -5.43 -18.27 -2.02
N SER A 210 -4.93 -18.75 -3.15
CA SER A 210 -4.01 -19.89 -3.26
C SER A 210 -2.59 -19.40 -3.51
N VAL A 211 -1.60 -20.04 -2.90
CA VAL A 211 -0.17 -19.80 -3.19
C VAL A 211 0.41 -20.85 -4.15
N GLY A 212 -0.45 -21.70 -4.70
CA GLY A 212 -0.08 -22.77 -5.60
C GLY A 212 0.05 -24.12 -4.91
N LYS A 213 0.80 -25.00 -5.57
CA LYS A 213 0.89 -26.42 -5.18
C LYS A 213 1.69 -26.59 -3.90
N ASP A 214 1.24 -27.51 -3.07
CA ASP A 214 1.94 -27.92 -1.87
C ASP A 214 2.48 -29.34 -2.05
N ALA A 215 3.79 -29.50 -1.87
CA ALA A 215 4.41 -30.82 -1.92
C ALA A 215 4.16 -31.61 -0.63
N ASP A 216 3.87 -30.94 0.49
CA ASP A 216 3.69 -31.56 1.80
C ASP A 216 2.27 -32.12 2.00
N ILE A 217 1.35 -31.87 1.05
CA ILE A 217 -0.05 -32.33 1.08
C ILE A 217 -0.25 -33.58 0.18
N VAL A 218 0.81 -34.13 -0.43
CA VAL A 218 0.74 -35.30 -1.35
C VAL A 218 1.19 -36.59 -0.69
#